data_AF-A0A661P4M3-F1
#
_entry.id   AF-A0A661P4M3-F1
#
_cell.length_a   1.000
_cell.length_b   1.000
_cell.length_c   1.000
_cell.angle_alpha   90.00
_cell.angle_beta   90.00
_cell.angle_gamma   90.00
#
_symmetry.space_group_name_H-M   'P 1'
#
loop_
_entity.id
_entity.type
_entity.pdbx_description
1 polymer ?
#
loop_
_entity_poly.entity_id
_entity_poly.type
_entity_poly.pdbx_seq_one_letter_code
_entity_poly.pdbx_strand_id
1 'polypeptide(L)'
;MNTEIRLHGKINNNIEYFATAAGCRTAHHHFFQNTDQDLRFFAPGSELILSPTGLRQEGTGGTFCEYMFGVDQPVSDLSKEGIVNRLILLGASYNQTGQLEISQQNHIEQSYEEIFLQGHAVDNYFFFVSGLDSQTHRLQQEQILRSLGKALKRIPNLNHQDDSQLAESLLAQLPEQATIYLLRLSDTKHRHFQKEFQTLYYRNRTTSNNTKTALQDLADNLGIDPYQSERIRIDVMYKHRDNYRIIDDYKKVLVECYLQGDISRQQNARLTRLKTLALRNEIPPALLTALDEKLRTQVNGMVYEPEYTAIT
;
A
#
# COMPACT_ATOMS: atom_id res chain seq x y z
N MET A 1 8.76 -28.97 -1.25
CA MET A 1 7.40 -28.76 -1.77
C MET A 1 6.64 -27.98 -0.72
N ASN A 2 6.43 -26.69 -0.97
CA ASN A 2 5.65 -25.84 -0.09
C ASN A 2 4.17 -26.18 -0.29
N THR A 3 3.39 -26.17 0.78
CA THR A 3 1.93 -26.34 0.72
C THR A 3 1.27 -25.07 1.14
N GLU A 4 0.16 -24.76 0.47
CA GLU A 4 -0.62 -23.57 0.73
C GLU A 4 -2.08 -23.89 1.04
N ILE A 5 -2.70 -23.00 1.80
CA ILE A 5 -4.14 -23.00 2.08
C ILE A 5 -4.67 -21.64 1.64
N ARG A 6 -5.76 -21.65 0.87
CA ARG A 6 -6.44 -20.45 0.39
C ARG A 6 -7.86 -20.41 0.95
N LEU A 7 -8.25 -19.27 1.52
CA LEU A 7 -9.60 -19.00 1.99
C LEU A 7 -10.07 -17.67 1.41
N HIS A 8 -11.29 -17.63 0.89
CA HIS A 8 -11.91 -16.42 0.38
C HIS A 8 -13.34 -16.34 0.87
N GLY A 9 -13.77 -15.15 1.25
CA GLY A 9 -15.14 -14.89 1.64
C GLY A 9 -15.45 -13.41 1.83
N LYS A 10 -16.61 -13.15 2.43
CA LYS A 10 -17.08 -11.81 2.79
C LYS A 10 -17.22 -11.72 4.30
N ILE A 11 -16.73 -10.64 4.90
CA ILE A 11 -16.92 -10.36 6.32
C ILE A 11 -18.21 -9.56 6.55
N ASN A 12 -18.54 -8.67 5.62
CA ASN A 12 -19.79 -7.92 5.61
C ASN A 12 -20.22 -7.62 4.16
N ASN A 13 -21.22 -6.75 3.99
CA ASN A 13 -21.76 -6.43 2.67
C ASN A 13 -20.75 -5.76 1.72
N ASN A 14 -19.70 -5.13 2.27
CA ASN A 14 -18.76 -4.32 1.50
C ASN A 14 -17.38 -4.95 1.43
N ILE A 15 -16.96 -5.73 2.44
CA ILE A 15 -15.58 -6.20 2.58
C ILE A 15 -15.45 -7.69 2.21
N GLU A 16 -14.66 -7.92 1.16
CA GLU A 16 -14.15 -9.24 0.77
C GLU A 16 -12.75 -9.46 1.37
N TYR A 17 -12.42 -10.71 1.67
CA TYR A 17 -11.10 -11.09 2.16
C TYR A 17 -10.54 -12.28 1.38
N PHE A 18 -9.24 -12.27 1.11
CA PHE A 18 -8.49 -13.37 0.52
C PHE A 18 -7.31 -13.69 1.43
N ALA A 19 -7.32 -14.87 2.05
CA ALA A 19 -6.27 -15.32 2.95
C ALA A 19 -5.48 -16.47 2.32
N THR A 20 -4.16 -16.36 2.37
CA THR A 20 -3.21 -17.38 1.92
C THR A 20 -2.23 -17.69 3.03
N ALA A 21 -2.16 -18.96 3.43
CA ALA A 21 -1.09 -19.51 4.25
C ALA A 21 -0.07 -20.18 3.33
N ALA A 22 1.22 -19.87 3.46
CA ALA A 22 2.27 -20.61 2.76
C ALA A 22 3.41 -20.95 3.72
N GLY A 23 3.79 -22.22 3.79
CA GLY A 23 4.85 -22.69 4.67
C GLY A 23 5.12 -24.20 4.59
N CYS A 24 5.98 -24.70 5.48
CA CYS A 24 6.31 -26.11 5.56
C CYS A 24 5.12 -26.95 6.08
N ARG A 25 4.98 -28.20 5.59
CA ARG A 25 3.84 -29.07 5.87
C ARG A 25 3.55 -29.29 7.37
N THR A 26 4.55 -29.21 8.23
CA THR A 26 4.44 -29.41 9.68
C THR A 26 3.86 -28.19 10.43
N ALA A 27 3.74 -27.03 9.79
CA ALA A 27 3.22 -25.81 10.42
C ALA A 27 1.68 -25.66 10.31
N HIS A 28 0.99 -26.51 9.54
CA HIS A 28 -0.44 -26.33 9.17
C HIS A 28 -1.47 -26.72 10.23
N HIS A 29 -1.12 -26.78 11.52
CA HIS A 29 -2.01 -27.42 12.47
C HIS A 29 -3.23 -26.59 12.89
N HIS A 30 -3.19 -25.25 12.90
CA HIS A 30 -4.35 -24.44 13.26
C HIS A 30 -4.27 -23.05 12.60
N PHE A 31 -4.84 -22.89 11.40
CA PHE A 31 -4.69 -21.66 10.60
C PHE A 31 -5.81 -20.65 10.85
N PHE A 32 -7.05 -21.12 11.07
CA PHE A 32 -8.18 -20.24 11.25
C PHE A 32 -9.26 -20.83 12.16
N GLN A 33 -10.05 -19.95 12.75
CA GLN A 33 -11.21 -20.25 13.55
C GLN A 33 -12.33 -19.31 13.11
N ASN A 34 -13.49 -19.88 12.79
CA ASN A 34 -14.70 -19.11 12.58
C ASN A 34 -15.52 -19.16 13.88
N THR A 35 -15.68 -17.99 14.50
CA THR A 35 -16.58 -17.75 15.64
C THR A 35 -17.77 -16.94 15.11
N ASP A 36 -18.95 -17.03 15.73
CA ASP A 36 -20.25 -16.59 15.17
C ASP A 36 -20.24 -15.31 14.30
N GLN A 37 -19.42 -14.30 14.62
CA GLN A 37 -19.26 -13.08 13.82
C GLN A 37 -17.81 -12.76 13.40
N ASP A 38 -16.82 -13.49 13.91
CA ASP A 38 -15.40 -13.16 13.74
C ASP A 38 -14.65 -14.30 13.06
N LEU A 39 -13.78 -13.94 12.12
CA LEU A 39 -12.84 -14.85 11.49
C LEU A 39 -11.43 -14.59 12.01
N ARG A 40 -10.88 -15.53 12.74
CA ARG A 40 -9.54 -15.45 13.32
C ARG A 40 -8.56 -16.29 12.52
N PHE A 41 -7.44 -15.72 12.10
CA PHE A 41 -6.26 -16.40 11.60
C PHE A 41 -5.18 -16.37 12.67
N PHE A 42 -4.47 -17.47 12.92
CA PHE A 42 -3.49 -17.50 14.00
C PHE A 42 -2.35 -18.48 13.79
N ALA A 43 -1.27 -18.20 14.51
CA ALA A 43 -0.08 -19.03 14.67
C ALA A 43 0.51 -18.78 16.07
N PRO A 44 1.50 -19.57 16.54
CA PRO A 44 2.15 -19.30 17.81
C PRO A 44 2.68 -17.85 17.90
N GLY A 45 2.13 -17.08 18.83
CA GLY A 45 2.52 -15.68 19.09
C GLY A 45 2.05 -14.65 18.05
N SER A 46 1.15 -15.00 17.13
CA SER A 46 0.57 -14.04 16.18
C SER A 46 -0.86 -14.38 15.80
N GLU A 47 -1.70 -13.37 15.66
CA GLU A 47 -3.08 -13.52 15.22
C GLU A 47 -3.58 -12.32 14.42
N LEU A 48 -4.58 -12.58 13.59
CA LEU A 48 -5.31 -11.58 12.83
C LEU A 48 -6.80 -11.93 12.91
N ILE A 49 -7.61 -11.05 13.47
CA ILE A 49 -9.05 -11.23 13.64
C ILE A 49 -9.78 -10.24 12.74
N LEU A 50 -10.67 -10.76 11.91
CA LEU A 50 -11.62 -9.98 11.12
C LEU A 50 -12.97 -10.01 11.80
N SER A 51 -13.44 -8.84 12.22
CA SER A 51 -14.78 -8.63 12.77
C SER A 51 -15.66 -7.93 11.74
N PRO A 52 -16.98 -7.83 11.97
CA PRO A 52 -17.88 -7.11 11.07
C PRO A 52 -17.53 -5.62 10.88
N THR A 53 -16.79 -5.02 11.82
CA THR A 53 -16.48 -3.58 11.86
C THR A 53 -15.01 -3.26 11.55
N GLY A 54 -14.10 -4.21 11.69
CA GLY A 54 -12.69 -3.95 11.48
C GLY A 54 -11.78 -5.17 11.58
N LEU A 55 -10.49 -4.88 11.77
CA LEU A 55 -9.41 -5.84 11.86
C LEU A 55 -8.60 -5.57 13.12
N ARG A 56 -8.27 -6.63 13.84
CA ARG A 56 -7.26 -6.64 14.90
C ARG A 56 -6.10 -7.54 14.50
N GLN A 57 -4.88 -7.08 14.66
CA GLN A 57 -3.67 -7.87 14.43
C GLN A 57 -2.75 -7.79 15.64
N GLU A 58 -2.20 -8.93 16.03
CA GLU A 58 -1.25 -9.07 17.12
C GLU A 58 -0.07 -9.97 16.70
N GLY A 59 1.12 -9.70 17.21
CA GLY A 59 2.34 -10.48 16.94
C GLY A 59 3.23 -9.81 15.90
N THR A 60 3.63 -10.55 14.86
CA THR A 60 4.63 -10.10 13.87
C THR A 60 4.02 -9.58 12.57
N GLY A 61 4.87 -9.03 11.69
CA GLY A 61 4.48 -8.53 10.37
C GLY A 61 3.82 -7.16 10.42
N GLY A 62 2.84 -6.92 9.56
CA GLY A 62 2.13 -5.65 9.48
C GLY A 62 1.28 -5.52 8.22
N THR A 63 1.17 -4.30 7.70
CA THR A 63 0.34 -3.98 6.54
C THR A 63 1.16 -3.38 5.40
N PHE A 64 0.74 -3.66 4.17
CA PHE A 64 1.27 -3.01 2.99
C PHE A 64 0.21 -2.82 1.91
N CYS A 65 0.38 -1.79 1.08
CA CYS A 65 -0.50 -1.48 -0.03
C CYS A 65 0.23 -0.60 -1.05
N GLU A 66 -0.28 -0.51 -2.28
CA GLU A 66 0.23 0.49 -3.23
C GLU A 66 0.01 1.91 -2.67
N TYR A 67 0.95 2.82 -2.93
CA TYR A 67 0.75 4.23 -2.62
C TYR A 67 -0.41 4.79 -3.44
N MET A 68 -1.27 5.56 -2.76
CA MET A 68 -2.43 6.20 -3.35
C MET A 68 -2.42 7.70 -3.01
N PHE A 69 -3.04 8.52 -3.87
CA PHE A 69 -3.27 9.93 -3.57
C PHE A 69 -3.97 10.11 -2.20
N GLY A 70 -3.53 11.12 -1.46
CA GLY A 70 -4.03 11.41 -0.10
C GLY A 70 -3.39 10.59 1.01
N VAL A 71 -2.57 9.58 0.70
CA VAL A 71 -1.80 8.81 1.69
C VAL A 71 -0.45 9.48 1.96
N ASP A 72 -0.01 9.42 3.21
CA ASP A 72 1.33 9.92 3.52
C ASP A 72 2.42 9.00 2.92
N GLN A 73 3.39 9.62 2.26
CA GLN A 73 4.51 8.97 1.60
C GLN A 73 5.78 9.66 2.08
N PRO A 74 6.62 8.96 2.88
CA PRO A 74 7.88 9.51 3.34
C PRO A 74 8.77 9.92 2.18
N VAL A 75 9.55 10.98 2.33
CA VAL A 75 10.51 11.41 1.28
C VAL A 75 11.60 10.37 1.05
N SER A 76 11.97 9.59 2.07
CA SER A 76 12.87 8.44 1.91
C SER A 76 12.33 7.39 0.93
N ASP A 77 11.00 7.25 0.85
CA ASP A 77 10.34 6.37 -0.12
C ASP A 77 10.10 7.08 -1.47
N LEU A 78 9.78 8.37 -1.44
CA LEU A 78 9.60 9.18 -2.65
C LEU A 78 10.88 9.29 -3.49
N SER A 79 12.04 9.38 -2.82
CA SER A 79 13.35 9.60 -3.45
C SER A 79 14.00 8.34 -4.03
N LYS A 80 13.60 7.15 -3.57
CA LYS A 80 14.17 5.87 -4.01
C LYS A 80 13.39 5.32 -5.21
N GLU A 81 14.10 5.00 -6.29
CA GLU A 81 13.47 4.43 -7.48
C GLU A 81 12.87 3.04 -7.19
N GLY A 82 11.72 2.79 -7.82
CA GLY A 82 10.98 1.53 -7.73
C GLY A 82 10.16 1.33 -6.46
N ILE A 83 10.18 2.27 -5.51
CA ILE A 83 9.30 2.20 -4.33
C ILE A 83 7.89 2.64 -4.73
N VAL A 84 6.97 1.69 -4.70
CA VAL A 84 5.57 1.83 -5.13
C VAL A 84 4.57 1.47 -4.04
N ASN A 85 5.02 0.76 -2.99
CA ASN A 85 4.15 0.33 -1.90
C ASN A 85 4.55 0.97 -0.57
N ARG A 86 3.54 1.30 0.22
CA ARG A 86 3.66 1.62 1.64
C ARG A 86 3.79 0.33 2.43
N LEU A 87 4.75 0.25 3.35
CA LEU A 87 4.90 -0.86 4.31
C LEU A 87 4.91 -0.28 5.72
N ILE A 88 4.08 -0.83 6.60
CA ILE A 88 4.03 -0.49 8.03
C ILE A 88 4.13 -1.79 8.81
N LEU A 89 5.19 -1.93 9.62
CA LEU A 89 5.36 -3.07 10.53
C LEU A 89 4.75 -2.75 11.89
N LEU A 90 4.25 -3.75 12.61
CA LEU A 90 3.71 -3.56 13.96
C LEU A 90 4.79 -3.00 14.89
N GLY A 91 4.45 -1.89 15.54
CA GLY A 91 5.35 -1.18 16.45
C GLY A 91 6.40 -0.32 15.77
N ALA A 92 6.42 -0.25 14.43
CA ALA A 92 7.32 0.62 13.70
C ALA A 92 6.78 2.05 13.61
N SER A 93 7.62 3.01 13.97
CA SER A 93 7.35 4.44 13.85
C SER A 93 8.62 5.17 13.40
N TYR A 94 8.46 6.41 12.93
CA TYR A 94 9.59 7.30 12.69
C TYR A 94 9.73 8.24 13.88
N ASN A 95 10.93 8.35 14.44
CA ASN A 95 11.20 9.30 15.50
C ASN A 95 11.31 10.75 14.97
N GLN A 96 11.55 11.72 15.86
CA GLN A 96 11.69 13.13 15.47
C GLN A 96 12.85 13.38 14.50
N THR A 97 13.83 12.48 14.46
CA THR A 97 14.96 12.51 13.53
C THR A 97 14.67 11.70 12.24
N GLY A 98 13.43 11.28 12.00
CA GLY A 98 13.06 10.53 10.80
C GLY A 98 13.70 9.13 10.71
N GLN A 99 14.25 8.61 11.81
CA GLN A 99 14.78 7.26 11.88
C GLN A 99 13.67 6.27 12.24
N LEU A 100 13.67 5.11 11.58
CA LEU A 100 12.75 4.02 11.89
C LEU A 100 13.10 3.42 13.25
N GLU A 101 12.15 3.47 14.18
CA GLU A 101 12.23 2.82 15.47
C GLU A 101 11.16 1.73 15.56
N ILE A 102 11.53 0.58 16.11
CA ILE A 102 10.60 -0.53 16.38
C ILE A 102 10.43 -0.65 17.88
N SER A 103 9.25 -0.28 18.35
CA SER A 103 8.82 -0.39 19.73
C SER A 103 8.44 -1.83 20.11
N GLN A 104 8.09 -2.05 21.37
CA GLN A 104 7.51 -3.33 21.82
C GLN A 104 6.01 -3.46 21.50
N GLN A 105 5.39 -2.45 20.89
CA GLN A 105 3.99 -2.52 20.50
C GLN A 105 3.82 -3.55 19.37
N ASN A 106 3.15 -4.65 19.69
CA ASN A 106 2.92 -5.78 18.80
C ASN A 106 1.44 -5.94 18.41
N HIS A 107 0.63 -4.91 18.63
CA HIS A 107 -0.82 -4.95 18.42
C HIS A 107 -1.31 -3.69 17.71
N ILE A 108 -2.25 -3.89 16.79
CA ILE A 108 -3.04 -2.83 16.16
C ILE A 108 -4.49 -3.28 15.98
N GLU A 109 -5.42 -2.33 16.12
CA GLU A 109 -6.83 -2.51 15.82
C GLU A 109 -7.29 -1.31 14.98
N GLN A 110 -8.00 -1.58 13.88
CA GLN A 110 -8.46 -0.55 12.96
C GLN A 110 -9.83 -0.90 12.40
N SER A 111 -10.69 0.11 12.27
CA SER A 111 -11.93 -0.01 11.51
C SER A 111 -11.66 -0.15 10.00
N TYR A 112 -12.61 -0.72 9.26
CA TYR A 112 -12.49 -0.76 7.80
C TYR A 112 -12.41 0.64 7.19
N GLU A 113 -13.14 1.60 7.75
CA GLU A 113 -13.08 3.01 7.30
C GLU A 113 -11.65 3.56 7.39
N GLU A 114 -10.98 3.38 8.53
CA GLU A 114 -9.59 3.81 8.71
C GLU A 114 -8.63 3.09 7.77
N ILE A 115 -8.80 1.78 7.57
CA ILE A 115 -7.95 0.98 6.67
C ILE A 115 -8.02 1.53 5.24
N PHE A 116 -9.22 1.75 4.69
CA PHE A 116 -9.37 2.24 3.32
C PHE A 116 -9.13 3.75 3.20
N LEU A 117 -9.22 4.52 4.28
CA LEU A 117 -8.86 5.93 4.30
C LEU A 117 -7.33 6.14 4.33
N GLN A 118 -6.63 5.45 5.22
CA GLN A 118 -5.19 5.60 5.42
C GLN A 118 -4.36 4.74 4.47
N GLY A 119 -4.89 3.60 4.02
CA GLY A 119 -4.28 2.72 3.04
C GLY A 119 -4.75 3.02 1.61
N HIS A 120 -4.73 2.02 0.75
CA HIS A 120 -5.30 2.11 -0.58
C HIS A 120 -6.83 2.00 -0.48
N ALA A 121 -7.58 2.80 -1.24
CA ALA A 121 -9.04 2.82 -1.15
C ALA A 121 -9.74 1.54 -1.63
N VAL A 122 -9.01 0.55 -2.15
CA VAL A 122 -9.62 -0.64 -2.79
C VAL A 122 -9.07 -1.93 -2.21
N ASP A 123 -7.75 -2.06 -2.11
CA ASP A 123 -7.09 -3.29 -1.70
C ASP A 123 -5.98 -3.00 -0.68
N ASN A 124 -6.04 -3.62 0.49
CA ASN A 124 -5.01 -3.51 1.52
C ASN A 124 -4.56 -4.90 1.95
N TYR A 125 -3.24 -5.08 2.08
CA TYR A 125 -2.68 -6.35 2.52
C TYR A 125 -2.23 -6.26 3.98
N PHE A 126 -2.40 -7.37 4.67
CA PHE A 126 -1.93 -7.62 6.01
C PHE A 126 -1.17 -8.93 5.99
N PHE A 127 -0.14 -9.03 6.82
CA PHE A 127 0.61 -10.27 6.92
C PHE A 127 1.23 -10.43 8.30
N PHE A 128 1.46 -11.67 8.67
CA PHE A 128 2.33 -12.02 9.78
C PHE A 128 3.17 -13.25 9.42
N VAL A 129 4.27 -13.43 10.16
CA VAL A 129 5.24 -14.51 9.92
C VAL A 129 5.43 -15.29 11.21
N SER A 130 5.24 -16.60 11.14
CA SER A 130 5.56 -17.52 12.23
C SER A 130 6.82 -18.33 11.92
N GLY A 131 7.42 -18.94 12.95
CA GLY A 131 8.64 -19.73 12.80
C GLY A 131 9.92 -18.91 12.70
N LEU A 132 9.96 -17.72 13.30
CA LEU A 132 11.18 -16.91 13.40
C LEU A 132 11.97 -17.28 14.66
N ASP A 133 13.30 -17.36 14.54
CA ASP A 133 14.20 -17.82 15.62
C ASP A 133 14.43 -16.76 16.71
N SER A 134 13.96 -15.53 16.50
CA SER A 134 14.16 -14.39 17.39
C SER A 134 13.19 -14.39 18.58
N GLN A 135 13.69 -14.05 19.78
CA GLN A 135 12.90 -14.12 21.03
C GLN A 135 12.07 -12.86 21.34
N THR A 136 12.42 -11.70 20.80
CA THR A 136 11.70 -10.44 21.07
C THR A 136 10.97 -9.95 19.83
N HIS A 137 9.83 -9.30 20.04
CA HIS A 137 9.03 -8.69 18.97
C HIS A 137 9.88 -7.78 18.08
N ARG A 138 10.69 -6.92 18.69
CA ARG A 138 11.60 -6.03 17.97
C ARG A 138 12.54 -6.80 17.03
N LEU A 139 13.22 -7.84 17.52
CA LEU A 139 14.16 -8.61 16.70
C LEU A 139 13.44 -9.38 15.58
N GLN A 140 12.23 -9.89 15.85
CA GLN A 140 11.39 -10.53 14.83
C GLN A 140 11.00 -9.54 13.72
N GLN A 141 10.59 -8.32 14.08
CA GLN A 141 10.26 -7.28 13.09
C GLN A 141 11.49 -6.79 12.31
N GLU A 142 12.65 -6.65 12.96
CA GLU A 142 13.91 -6.35 12.27
C GLU A 142 14.28 -7.47 11.26
N GLN A 143 14.09 -8.73 11.64
CA GLN A 143 14.31 -9.88 10.74
C GLN A 143 13.34 -9.87 9.55
N ILE A 144 12.06 -9.58 9.78
CA ILE A 144 11.05 -9.40 8.72
C ILE A 144 11.43 -8.25 7.80
N LEU A 145 11.82 -7.10 8.36
CA LEU A 145 12.20 -5.92 7.58
C LEU A 145 13.41 -6.20 6.68
N ARG A 146 14.43 -6.89 7.22
CA ARG A 146 15.62 -7.29 6.45
C ARG A 146 15.29 -8.25 5.33
N SER A 147 14.41 -9.22 5.59
CA SER A 147 14.08 -10.29 4.65
C SER A 147 13.09 -9.84 3.56
N LEU A 148 12.05 -9.09 3.95
CA LEU A 148 10.91 -8.78 3.08
C LEU A 148 10.77 -7.29 2.74
N GLY A 149 11.37 -6.38 3.50
CA GLY A 149 11.11 -4.94 3.37
C GLY A 149 11.39 -4.39 1.97
N LYS A 150 12.49 -4.83 1.35
CA LYS A 150 12.84 -4.43 -0.04
C LYS A 150 11.83 -4.96 -1.06
N ALA A 151 11.42 -6.22 -0.94
CA ALA A 151 10.46 -6.83 -1.85
C ALA A 151 9.07 -6.19 -1.69
N LEU A 152 8.55 -6.12 -0.47
CA LEU A 152 7.25 -5.56 -0.15
C LEU A 152 7.09 -4.12 -0.66
N LYS A 153 8.12 -3.26 -0.52
CA LYS A 153 8.09 -1.88 -1.03
C LYS A 153 8.11 -1.74 -2.56
N ARG A 154 8.54 -2.77 -3.30
CA ARG A 154 8.85 -2.67 -4.73
C ARG A 154 8.06 -3.62 -5.64
N ILE A 155 7.15 -4.43 -5.10
CA ILE A 155 6.26 -5.28 -5.92
C ILE A 155 5.36 -4.39 -6.77
N PRO A 156 5.43 -4.48 -8.12
CA PRO A 156 4.58 -3.70 -9.00
C PRO A 156 3.19 -4.34 -9.16
N ASN A 157 2.19 -3.50 -9.41
CA ASN A 157 0.82 -3.93 -9.70
C ASN A 157 0.27 -4.89 -8.65
N LEU A 158 0.48 -4.58 -7.38
CA LEU A 158 0.17 -5.45 -6.25
C LEU A 158 -1.29 -5.93 -6.28
N ASN A 159 -2.22 -5.06 -6.70
CA ASN A 159 -3.65 -5.37 -6.77
C ASN A 159 -4.04 -6.30 -7.94
N HIS A 160 -3.10 -6.63 -8.82
CA HIS A 160 -3.30 -7.53 -9.97
C HIS A 160 -2.52 -8.86 -9.82
N GLN A 161 -1.77 -9.03 -8.74
CA GLN A 161 -1.00 -10.26 -8.50
C GLN A 161 -1.92 -11.40 -8.07
N ASP A 162 -1.49 -12.63 -8.36
CA ASP A 162 -2.06 -13.81 -7.73
C ASP A 162 -1.53 -13.87 -6.28
N ASP A 163 -2.45 -13.83 -5.31
CA ASP A 163 -2.13 -13.80 -3.87
C ASP A 163 -1.21 -14.95 -3.45
N SER A 164 -1.27 -16.08 -4.14
CA SER A 164 -0.48 -17.27 -3.86
C SER A 164 0.90 -17.22 -4.48
N GLN A 165 1.03 -16.73 -5.70
CA GLN A 165 2.35 -16.41 -6.27
C GLN A 165 3.08 -15.37 -5.42
N LEU A 166 2.34 -14.38 -4.91
CA LEU A 166 2.86 -13.39 -3.98
C LEU A 166 3.34 -14.07 -2.69
N ALA A 167 2.50 -14.88 -2.03
CA ALA A 167 2.86 -15.58 -0.81
C ALA A 167 4.09 -16.49 -1.00
N GLU A 168 4.18 -17.23 -2.10
CA GLU A 168 5.33 -18.07 -2.45
C GLU A 168 6.61 -17.24 -2.64
N SER A 169 6.52 -16.10 -3.34
CA SER A 169 7.65 -15.20 -3.57
C SER A 169 8.20 -14.57 -2.28
N LEU A 170 7.32 -14.32 -1.31
CA LEU A 170 7.69 -13.80 0.01
C LEU A 170 8.27 -14.91 0.88
N LEU A 171 7.66 -16.10 0.88
CA LEU A 171 8.16 -17.26 1.61
C LEU A 171 9.58 -17.65 1.19
N ALA A 172 9.91 -17.53 -0.11
CA ALA A 172 11.24 -17.82 -0.63
C ALA A 172 12.36 -16.90 -0.07
N GLN A 173 12.00 -15.79 0.57
CA GLN A 173 12.93 -14.86 1.21
C GLN A 173 13.01 -15.04 2.73
N LEU A 174 12.23 -15.96 3.30
CA LEU A 174 12.18 -16.25 4.73
C LEU A 174 12.95 -17.55 5.06
N PRO A 175 13.29 -17.79 6.34
CA PRO A 175 13.86 -19.07 6.79
C PRO A 175 13.00 -20.28 6.41
N GLU A 176 13.60 -21.45 6.23
CA GLU A 176 12.91 -22.67 5.76
C GLU A 176 11.74 -23.11 6.67
N GLN A 177 11.87 -22.88 7.98
CA GLN A 177 10.85 -23.19 8.98
C GLN A 177 9.72 -22.16 9.06
N ALA A 178 9.85 -21.03 8.36
CA ALA A 178 8.89 -19.95 8.44
C ALA A 178 7.58 -20.31 7.73
N THR A 179 6.49 -19.70 8.19
CA THR A 179 5.21 -19.71 7.50
C THR A 179 4.71 -18.28 7.41
N ILE A 180 4.36 -17.87 6.20
CA ILE A 180 3.76 -16.56 5.94
C ILE A 180 2.24 -16.68 5.84
N TYR A 181 1.58 -15.75 6.51
CA TYR A 181 0.13 -15.59 6.51
C TYR A 181 -0.13 -14.28 5.80
N LEU A 182 -0.74 -14.33 4.63
CA LEU A 182 -1.06 -13.18 3.81
C LEU A 182 -2.57 -13.01 3.75
N LEU A 183 -3.06 -11.82 4.04
CA LEU A 183 -4.46 -11.47 3.94
C LEU A 183 -4.61 -10.22 3.09
N ARG A 184 -5.46 -10.28 2.07
CA ARG A 184 -5.92 -9.11 1.33
C ARG A 184 -7.35 -8.78 1.71
N LEU A 185 -7.60 -7.53 2.06
CA LEU A 185 -8.93 -6.96 2.24
C LEU A 185 -9.30 -6.09 1.05
N SER A 186 -10.53 -6.23 0.57
CA SER A 186 -11.02 -5.55 -0.60
C SER A 186 -12.37 -4.88 -0.35
N ASP A 187 -12.49 -3.59 -0.61
CA ASP A 187 -13.78 -2.90 -0.61
C ASP A 187 -14.47 -3.10 -1.97
N THR A 188 -15.54 -3.88 -1.97
CA THR A 188 -16.27 -4.28 -3.18
C THR A 188 -16.95 -3.13 -3.90
N LYS A 189 -17.41 -2.10 -3.17
CA LYS A 189 -18.04 -0.91 -3.74
C LYS A 189 -17.00 -0.02 -4.40
N HIS A 190 -15.88 0.22 -3.71
CA HIS A 190 -14.76 0.97 -4.27
C HIS A 190 -14.15 0.27 -5.48
N ARG A 191 -14.02 -1.06 -5.44
CA ARG A 191 -13.57 -1.87 -6.59
C ARG A 191 -14.50 -1.76 -7.78
N HIS A 192 -15.82 -1.83 -7.55
CA HIS A 192 -16.81 -1.69 -8.62
C HIS A 192 -16.69 -0.32 -9.29
N PHE A 193 -16.64 0.75 -8.50
CA PHE A 193 -16.43 2.11 -8.99
C PHE A 193 -15.12 2.27 -9.77
N GLN A 194 -14.01 1.73 -9.24
CA GLN A 194 -12.71 1.74 -9.91
C GLN A 194 -12.77 1.10 -11.30
N LYS A 195 -13.39 -0.08 -11.41
CA LYS A 195 -13.49 -0.83 -12.67
C LYS A 195 -14.33 -0.10 -13.73
N GLU A 196 -15.47 0.45 -13.32
CA GLU A 196 -16.33 1.24 -14.21
C GLU A 196 -15.61 2.50 -14.69
N PHE A 197 -14.97 3.23 -13.78
CA PHE A 197 -14.20 4.42 -14.14
C PHE A 197 -13.03 4.10 -15.06
N GLN A 198 -12.28 3.03 -14.78
CA GLN A 198 -11.17 2.58 -15.62
C GLN A 198 -11.65 2.27 -17.05
N THR A 199 -12.77 1.56 -17.19
CA THR A 199 -13.36 1.22 -18.49
C THR A 199 -13.72 2.48 -19.28
N LEU A 200 -14.39 3.44 -18.63
CA LEU A 200 -14.81 4.70 -19.26
C LEU A 200 -13.61 5.59 -19.64
N TYR A 201 -12.66 5.76 -18.71
CA TYR A 201 -11.49 6.62 -18.90
C TYR A 201 -10.57 6.07 -20.00
N TYR A 202 -10.31 4.76 -20.01
CA TYR A 202 -9.38 4.14 -20.97
C TYR A 202 -9.95 4.16 -22.39
N ARG A 203 -11.28 4.13 -22.53
CA ARG A 203 -11.97 4.21 -23.82
C ARG A 203 -11.97 5.62 -24.41
N ASN A 204 -12.35 6.63 -23.61
CA ASN A 204 -12.68 7.95 -24.13
C ASN A 204 -11.59 9.00 -23.88
N ARG A 205 -10.69 8.76 -22.92
CA ARG A 205 -9.62 9.66 -22.43
C ARG A 205 -10.01 11.05 -21.97
N THR A 206 -11.25 11.43 -22.18
CA THR A 206 -11.83 12.69 -21.80
C THR A 206 -13.00 12.43 -20.86
N THR A 207 -13.03 13.14 -19.74
CA THR A 207 -14.18 13.08 -18.84
C THR A 207 -15.26 14.05 -19.32
N SER A 208 -16.04 13.62 -20.33
CA SER A 208 -17.19 14.39 -20.80
C SER A 208 -18.15 14.71 -19.64
N ASN A 209 -18.93 15.79 -19.72
CA ASN A 209 -19.88 16.13 -18.67
C ASN A 209 -20.86 14.98 -18.38
N ASN A 210 -21.32 14.27 -19.41
CA ASN A 210 -22.18 13.09 -19.25
C ASN A 210 -21.46 11.96 -18.49
N THR A 211 -20.16 11.76 -18.74
CA THR A 211 -19.34 10.78 -18.02
C THR A 211 -19.17 11.18 -16.55
N LYS A 212 -18.98 12.47 -16.26
CA LYS A 212 -18.87 12.98 -14.89
C LYS A 212 -20.17 12.77 -14.11
N THR A 213 -21.32 13.07 -14.72
CA THR A 213 -22.63 12.83 -14.11
C THR A 213 -22.86 11.35 -13.85
N ALA A 214 -22.62 10.47 -14.83
CA ALA A 214 -22.79 9.03 -14.65
C ALA A 214 -21.90 8.44 -13.55
N LEU A 215 -20.66 8.96 -13.40
CA LEU A 215 -19.76 8.55 -12.32
C LEU A 215 -20.22 9.07 -10.97
N GLN A 216 -20.74 10.30 -10.90
CA GLN A 216 -21.31 10.83 -9.66
C GLN A 216 -22.51 9.99 -9.22
N ASP A 217 -23.44 9.70 -10.13
CA ASP A 217 -24.60 8.86 -9.85
C ASP A 217 -24.17 7.46 -9.38
N LEU A 218 -23.11 6.88 -9.98
CA LEU A 218 -22.56 5.60 -9.54
C LEU A 218 -21.98 5.67 -8.11
N ALA A 219 -21.20 6.71 -7.80
CA ALA A 219 -20.64 6.92 -6.47
C ALA A 219 -21.75 7.08 -5.41
N ASP A 220 -22.77 7.88 -5.71
CA ASP A 220 -23.92 8.11 -4.84
C ASP A 220 -24.71 6.81 -4.59
N ASN A 221 -24.97 6.03 -5.66
CA ASN A 221 -25.66 4.74 -5.56
C ASN A 221 -24.88 3.71 -4.73
N LEU A 222 -23.54 3.76 -4.78
CA LEU A 222 -22.68 2.90 -3.98
C LEU A 222 -22.48 3.44 -2.55
N GLY A 223 -22.80 4.71 -2.30
CA GLY A 223 -22.58 5.39 -1.03
C GLY A 223 -21.09 5.65 -0.77
N ILE A 224 -20.33 6.02 -1.81
CA ILE A 224 -18.90 6.31 -1.71
C ILE A 224 -18.70 7.78 -1.38
N ASP A 225 -17.89 8.07 -0.36
CA ASP A 225 -17.52 9.44 0.00
C ASP A 225 -16.87 10.17 -1.20
N PRO A 226 -17.20 11.45 -1.46
CA PRO A 226 -16.59 12.24 -2.54
C PRO A 226 -15.05 12.20 -2.56
N TYR A 227 -14.41 12.30 -1.40
CA TYR A 227 -12.96 12.19 -1.25
C TYR A 227 -12.45 10.81 -1.69
N GLN A 228 -13.11 9.72 -1.27
CA GLN A 228 -12.72 8.36 -1.69
C GLN A 228 -12.90 8.16 -3.19
N SER A 229 -13.99 8.66 -3.77
CA SER A 229 -14.23 8.60 -5.21
C SER A 229 -13.15 9.34 -6.01
N GLU A 230 -12.71 10.51 -5.52
CA GLU A 230 -11.65 11.30 -6.14
C GLU A 230 -10.29 10.59 -6.04
N ARG A 231 -9.97 9.99 -4.88
CA ARG A 231 -8.75 9.17 -4.72
C ARG A 231 -8.72 8.04 -5.74
N ILE A 232 -9.81 7.27 -5.87
CA ILE A 232 -9.91 6.15 -6.81
C ILE A 232 -9.76 6.64 -8.26
N ARG A 233 -10.38 7.77 -8.61
CA ARG A 233 -10.23 8.36 -9.95
C ARG A 233 -8.79 8.76 -10.24
N ILE A 234 -8.13 9.44 -9.30
CA ILE A 234 -6.72 9.83 -9.44
C ILE A 234 -5.83 8.60 -9.60
N ASP A 235 -6.05 7.52 -8.84
CA ASP A 235 -5.28 6.27 -8.96
C ASP A 235 -5.41 5.66 -10.38
N VAL A 236 -6.64 5.54 -10.90
CA VAL A 236 -6.89 5.03 -12.25
C VAL A 236 -6.23 5.89 -13.33
N MET A 237 -6.31 7.22 -13.19
CA MET A 237 -5.70 8.17 -14.12
C MET A 237 -4.18 8.11 -14.05
N TYR A 238 -3.60 7.98 -12.85
CA TYR A 238 -2.16 7.86 -12.64
C TYR A 238 -1.59 6.60 -13.31
N LYS A 239 -2.26 5.46 -13.13
CA LYS A 239 -1.85 4.16 -13.68
C LYS A 239 -1.97 4.05 -15.20
N HIS A 240 -2.64 5.00 -15.85
CA HIS A 240 -2.73 5.01 -17.30
C HIS A 240 -1.35 5.28 -17.94
N ARG A 241 -0.95 4.45 -18.93
CA ARG A 241 0.39 4.41 -19.51
C ARG A 241 0.97 5.76 -19.95
N ASP A 242 0.13 6.67 -20.46
CA ASP A 242 0.57 7.96 -20.97
C ASP A 242 0.69 9.03 -19.87
N ASN A 243 0.03 8.81 -18.73
CA ASN A 243 0.07 9.71 -17.59
C ASN A 243 1.19 9.33 -16.63
N TYR A 244 1.34 8.03 -16.36
CA TYR A 244 2.36 7.49 -15.47
C TYR A 244 3.74 8.07 -15.77
N ARG A 245 4.14 8.10 -17.05
CA ARG A 245 5.44 8.59 -17.48
C ARG A 245 5.65 10.09 -17.20
N ILE A 246 4.61 10.90 -17.40
CA ILE A 246 4.65 12.35 -17.14
C ILE A 246 4.79 12.61 -15.64
N ILE A 247 4.04 11.87 -14.82
CA ILE A 247 4.00 12.07 -13.37
C ILE A 247 5.28 11.53 -12.71
N ASP A 248 5.80 10.39 -13.17
CA ASP A 248 7.08 9.85 -12.70
C ASP A 248 8.24 10.78 -13.05
N ASP A 249 8.30 11.30 -14.28
CA ASP A 249 9.29 12.31 -14.68
C ASP A 249 9.17 13.59 -13.86
N TYR A 250 7.94 14.02 -13.55
CA TYR A 250 7.68 15.19 -12.71
C TYR A 250 8.20 14.98 -11.28
N LYS A 251 7.86 13.84 -10.68
CA LYS A 251 8.34 13.41 -9.36
C LYS A 251 9.87 13.36 -9.33
N LYS A 252 10.51 12.76 -10.34
CA LYS A 252 11.98 12.65 -10.43
C LYS A 252 12.65 14.03 -10.41
N VAL A 253 12.17 14.97 -11.22
CA VAL A 253 12.73 16.34 -11.24
C VAL A 253 12.53 17.04 -9.89
N LEU A 254 11.38 16.88 -9.25
CA LEU A 254 11.15 17.48 -7.94
C LEU A 254 12.07 16.89 -6.85
N VAL A 255 12.31 15.58 -6.87
CA VAL A 255 13.26 14.93 -5.96
C VAL A 255 14.68 15.43 -6.20
N GLU A 256 15.11 15.57 -7.47
CA GLU A 256 16.42 16.14 -7.81
C GLU A 256 16.58 17.56 -7.25
N CYS A 257 15.58 18.42 -7.43
CA CYS A 257 15.56 19.77 -6.86
C CYS A 257 15.64 19.75 -5.33
N TYR A 258 14.90 18.84 -4.68
CA TYR A 258 14.91 18.70 -3.23
C TYR A 258 16.29 18.31 -2.71
N LEU A 259 16.92 17.30 -3.31
CA LEU A 259 18.26 16.84 -2.92
C LEU A 259 19.34 17.91 -3.15
N GLN A 260 19.16 18.78 -4.15
CA GLN A 260 20.07 19.88 -4.46
C GLN A 260 19.85 21.12 -3.59
N GLY A 261 18.66 21.28 -3.00
CA GLY A 261 18.29 22.45 -2.18
C GLY A 261 18.04 23.74 -2.96
N ASP A 262 18.09 23.71 -4.30
CA ASP A 262 17.77 24.82 -5.19
C ASP A 262 17.15 24.31 -6.50
N ILE A 263 16.43 25.17 -7.22
CA ILE A 263 15.79 24.86 -8.51
C ILE A 263 16.50 25.63 -9.62
N SER A 264 17.27 24.92 -10.43
CA SER A 264 17.91 25.52 -11.61
C SER A 264 16.89 25.99 -12.65
N ARG A 265 17.30 26.94 -13.51
CA ARG A 265 16.47 27.40 -14.64
C ARG A 265 16.05 26.25 -15.57
N GLN A 266 16.92 25.26 -15.76
CA GLN A 266 16.64 24.10 -16.61
C GLN A 266 15.59 23.17 -15.97
N GLN A 267 15.69 22.91 -14.66
CA GLN A 267 14.69 22.13 -13.94
C GLN A 267 13.33 22.84 -13.92
N ASN A 268 13.31 24.16 -13.70
CA ASN A 268 12.07 24.93 -13.75
C ASN A 268 11.40 24.83 -15.13
N ALA A 269 12.16 25.01 -16.22
CA ALA A 269 11.65 24.82 -17.58
C ALA A 269 11.11 23.40 -17.83
N ARG A 270 11.78 22.36 -17.28
CA ARG A 270 11.32 20.97 -17.37
C ARG A 270 10.01 20.75 -16.60
N LEU A 271 9.91 21.27 -15.38
CA LEU A 271 8.68 21.21 -14.57
C LEU A 271 7.52 21.93 -15.27
N THR A 272 7.73 23.14 -15.83
CA THR A 272 6.70 23.84 -16.61
C THR A 272 6.24 23.02 -17.81
N ARG A 273 7.16 22.43 -18.58
CA ARG A 273 6.82 21.57 -19.72
C ARG A 273 6.00 20.36 -19.29
N LEU A 274 6.36 19.71 -18.20
CA LEU A 274 5.63 18.56 -17.65
C LEU A 274 4.23 18.97 -17.15
N LYS A 275 4.07 20.14 -16.51
CA LYS A 275 2.75 20.70 -16.15
C LYS A 275 1.88 20.93 -17.39
N THR A 276 2.43 21.48 -18.47
CA THR A 276 1.68 21.66 -19.73
C THR A 276 1.28 20.31 -20.35
N LEU A 277 2.17 19.32 -20.33
CA LEU A 277 1.85 17.96 -20.80
C LEU A 277 0.77 17.30 -19.94
N ALA A 278 0.82 17.48 -18.62
CA ALA A 278 -0.17 16.96 -17.69
C ALA A 278 -1.56 17.56 -17.94
N LEU A 279 -1.66 18.88 -18.13
CA LEU A 279 -2.92 19.55 -18.49
C LEU A 279 -3.49 19.01 -19.81
N ARG A 280 -2.65 18.78 -20.81
CA ARG A 280 -3.08 18.23 -22.11
C ARG A 280 -3.62 16.80 -21.98
N ASN A 281 -3.14 16.03 -21.02
CA ASN A 281 -3.59 14.66 -20.75
C ASN A 281 -4.69 14.60 -19.67
N GLU A 282 -5.28 15.74 -19.31
CA GLU A 282 -6.31 15.87 -18.27
C GLU A 282 -5.86 15.30 -16.90
N ILE A 283 -4.56 15.27 -16.60
CA ILE A 283 -4.06 14.82 -15.30
C ILE A 283 -4.52 15.83 -14.24
N PRO A 284 -5.14 15.41 -13.12
CA PRO A 284 -5.67 16.31 -12.12
C PRO A 284 -4.59 17.25 -11.55
N PRO A 285 -4.77 18.58 -11.60
CA PRO A 285 -3.77 19.53 -11.08
C PRO A 285 -3.45 19.32 -9.60
N ALA A 286 -4.44 18.88 -8.81
CA ALA A 286 -4.29 18.58 -7.39
C ALA A 286 -3.18 17.54 -7.12
N LEU A 287 -2.94 16.61 -8.03
CA LEU A 287 -1.87 15.62 -7.90
C LEU A 287 -0.48 16.29 -7.96
N LEU A 288 -0.26 17.19 -8.92
CA LEU A 288 1.01 17.90 -9.06
C LEU A 288 1.21 18.89 -7.91
N THR A 289 0.14 19.57 -7.48
CA THR A 289 0.18 20.47 -6.32
C THR A 289 0.54 19.72 -5.04
N ALA A 290 -0.05 18.54 -4.81
CA ALA A 290 0.29 17.73 -3.64
C ALA A 290 1.76 17.26 -3.64
N LEU A 291 2.32 16.94 -4.81
CA LEU A 291 3.75 16.63 -4.95
C LEU A 291 4.64 17.86 -4.68
N ASP A 292 4.26 19.03 -5.21
CA ASP A 292 4.97 20.30 -4.98
C ASP A 292 4.98 20.65 -3.48
N GLU A 293 3.85 20.53 -2.78
CA GLU A 293 3.70 20.87 -1.37
C GLU A 293 4.46 19.91 -0.45
N LYS A 294 4.41 18.60 -0.70
CA LYS A 294 5.14 17.61 0.10
C LYS A 294 6.64 17.87 0.12
N LEU A 295 7.21 18.19 -1.03
CA LEU A 295 8.65 18.43 -1.14
C LEU A 295 9.06 19.81 -0.62
N ARG A 296 8.19 20.84 -0.73
CA ARG A 296 8.43 22.16 -0.13
C ARG A 296 8.42 22.13 1.39
N THR A 297 7.46 21.44 2.01
CA THR A 297 7.29 21.41 3.47
C THR A 297 8.49 20.75 4.16
N GLN A 298 9.17 19.81 3.49
CA GLN A 298 10.35 19.12 4.03
C GLN A 298 11.70 19.80 3.75
N VAL A 299 11.74 20.90 2.99
CA VAL A 299 12.95 21.76 2.87
C VAL A 299 13.36 22.33 4.24
N ASN A 300 12.42 22.40 5.19
CA ASN A 300 12.68 22.87 6.55
C ASN A 300 13.08 21.75 7.55
N GLY A 301 13.26 20.50 7.09
CA GLY A 301 13.56 19.36 7.97
C GLY A 301 14.39 18.29 7.26
N MET A 302 15.67 18.54 7.03
CA MET A 302 16.61 17.52 6.57
C MET A 302 16.92 16.52 7.68
N VAL A 303 16.72 15.22 7.46
CA VAL A 303 17.44 14.18 8.23
C VAL A 303 17.88 13.01 7.36
N TYR A 304 19.13 12.59 7.57
CA TYR A 304 19.80 11.45 6.94
C TYR A 304 19.39 10.15 7.64
N GLU A 305 18.87 9.16 6.90
CA GLU A 305 18.68 7.79 7.41
C GLU A 305 20.03 7.04 7.46
N PRO A 306 20.30 6.22 8.49
CA PRO A 306 21.50 5.39 8.55
C PRO A 306 21.45 4.18 7.59
N GLU A 307 22.64 3.78 7.13
CA GLU A 307 22.90 2.69 6.18
C GLU A 307 22.50 1.30 6.73
N TYR A 308 21.25 0.90 6.58
CA TYR A 308 20.87 -0.53 6.62
C TYR A 308 20.23 -1.02 5.31
N THR A 309 20.21 -0.19 4.27
CA THR A 309 19.85 -0.59 2.89
C THR A 309 21.04 -0.73 1.96
N ALA A 310 22.25 -0.42 2.42
CA ALA A 310 23.48 -0.80 1.74
C ALA A 310 23.90 -2.15 2.32
N ILE A 311 23.71 -3.23 1.56
CA ILE A 311 24.50 -4.43 1.80
C ILE A 311 25.39 -4.59 0.58
N THR A 312 26.65 -4.88 0.87
CA THR A 312 27.59 -5.56 -0.01
C THR A 312 27.00 -6.86 -0.56
#